data_AF-A0A517W0Z0-F1
#
_entry.id   AF-A0A517W0Z0-F1
#
_cell.length_a   1.000
_cell.length_b   1.000
_cell.length_c   1.000
_cell.angle_alpha   90.00
_cell.angle_beta   90.00
_cell.angle_gamma   90.00
#
_symmetry.space_group_name_H-M   'P 1'
#
loop_
_entity.id
_entity.type
_entity.pdbx_description
1 polymer ?
#
loop_
_entity_poly.entity_id
_entity_poly.type
_entity_poly.pdbx_seq_one_letter_code
_entity_poly.pdbx_strand_id
1 'polypeptide(L)'
;MIPQNRSYDINRRPTLQFFVLTLALFSIVCLYPSGIFAQNLPQSDPFDVEIPLEFSEVRKALDRDDYDQALKLLSNLRIKSVKEKNKVLQEEVISTMKQVNQQKREFAKVRQSYETLKKKSIDPKAYKQVGDFYCAVKADWKKGLLLLSKSGNPALRQTVLADLKRPTIPAQQAQLADAWWKLAAQEKGNVRKAYQLRGRYWYLQARPRLPIKERVGREKKLQQIIIEADKIVIWNQHNGSYSDRGTTECIVTLLYKGKSVWRQKAQIPWEPDTPADRVLRPPHVRFDQVRIDVTKIRGKGGGLGEVEVFDGNINVARNSSTIANGYWEKNPSFHPNNLTNGNKTGQSGFWLLDNDQKGWALVDMINFLQQP
;
A
#
# COMPACT_ATOMS: atom_id res chain seq x y z
N MET A 1 -64.27 -17.05 38.37
CA MET A 1 -65.52 -17.82 38.46
C MET A 1 -65.97 -18.14 37.04
N ILE A 2 -66.18 -19.43 36.77
CA ILE A 2 -66.43 -20.05 35.46
C ILE A 2 -67.94 -19.92 35.12
N PRO A 3 -68.37 -19.91 33.84
CA PRO A 3 -68.81 -21.16 33.19
C PRO A 3 -68.23 -21.30 31.74
N GLN A 4 -67.73 -22.45 31.28
CA GLN A 4 -68.45 -23.71 30.94
C GLN A 4 -69.55 -23.47 29.90
N ASN A 5 -69.82 -24.29 28.89
CA ASN A 5 -69.27 -25.51 28.29
C ASN A 5 -70.16 -25.80 27.07
N ARG A 6 -69.66 -26.49 26.04
CA ARG A 6 -70.38 -27.31 25.02
C ARG A 6 -69.51 -27.40 23.75
N SER A 7 -69.48 -28.46 22.95
CA SER A 7 -69.75 -29.90 23.07
C SER A 7 -69.39 -30.47 21.68
N TYR A 8 -68.80 -31.66 21.69
CA TYR A 8 -68.51 -32.62 20.60
C TYR A 8 -69.50 -32.67 19.43
N ASP A 9 -69.00 -32.84 18.18
CA ASP A 9 -69.10 -34.07 17.35
C ASP A 9 -68.41 -33.90 15.97
N ILE A 10 -67.39 -34.70 15.61
CA ILE A 10 -67.39 -35.94 14.80
C ILE A 10 -67.50 -35.75 13.25
N ASN A 11 -66.46 -36.24 12.58
CA ASN A 11 -66.32 -36.69 11.18
C ASN A 11 -66.49 -35.72 10.00
N ARG A 12 -65.36 -35.44 9.33
CA ARG A 12 -65.15 -35.64 7.87
C ARG A 12 -63.66 -35.44 7.50
N ARG A 13 -63.02 -36.47 6.94
CA ARG A 13 -61.89 -36.32 5.99
C ARG A 13 -62.47 -35.73 4.66
N PRO A 14 -61.70 -35.22 3.66
CA PRO A 14 -60.29 -35.50 3.34
C PRO A 14 -59.49 -34.34 2.68
N THR A 15 -58.33 -34.70 2.11
CA THR A 15 -57.65 -34.14 0.92
C THR A 15 -56.82 -32.85 1.02
N LEU A 16 -55.49 -33.05 0.90
CA LEU A 16 -54.52 -32.14 0.30
C LEU A 16 -55.06 -31.62 -1.04
N GLN A 17 -55.07 -30.30 -1.23
CA GLN A 17 -55.31 -29.68 -2.53
C GLN A 17 -54.19 -28.66 -2.82
N PHE A 18 -53.31 -29.07 -3.73
CA PHE A 18 -52.44 -28.21 -4.52
C PHE A 18 -53.25 -27.68 -5.72
N PHE A 19 -53.29 -26.35 -5.92
CA PHE A 19 -53.57 -25.65 -7.18
C PHE A 19 -53.03 -24.22 -6.97
N VAL A 20 -51.86 -23.85 -7.47
CA VAL A 20 -51.54 -23.42 -8.84
C VAL A 20 -52.58 -22.42 -9.39
N LEU A 21 -52.26 -21.13 -9.32
CA LEU A 21 -52.69 -20.17 -10.32
C LEU A 21 -51.54 -19.23 -10.70
N THR A 22 -51.28 -19.26 -11.99
CA THR A 22 -50.28 -18.58 -12.81
C THR A 22 -50.52 -17.08 -12.91
N LEU A 23 -49.45 -16.28 -12.87
CA LEU A 23 -49.28 -15.15 -13.79
C LEU A 23 -47.85 -15.21 -14.36
N ALA A 24 -47.79 -15.59 -15.63
CA ALA A 24 -46.60 -15.43 -16.46
C ALA A 24 -46.51 -13.98 -16.92
N LEU A 25 -45.30 -13.41 -16.96
CA LEU A 25 -44.81 -12.62 -18.11
C LEU A 25 -43.36 -12.15 -17.91
N PHE A 26 -42.56 -12.46 -18.94
CA PHE A 26 -41.21 -11.98 -19.27
C PHE A 26 -40.00 -12.54 -18.51
N SER A 27 -39.63 -13.75 -18.93
CA SER A 27 -38.22 -14.16 -19.05
C SER A 27 -37.48 -13.22 -20.01
N ILE A 28 -36.73 -12.26 -19.46
CA ILE A 28 -35.56 -11.71 -20.15
C ILE A 28 -34.35 -12.41 -19.53
N VAL A 29 -33.94 -13.49 -20.16
CA VAL A 29 -32.57 -14.02 -20.02
C VAL A 29 -31.67 -12.98 -20.68
N CYS A 30 -31.20 -12.01 -19.90
CA CYS A 30 -30.03 -11.24 -20.30
C CYS A 30 -28.83 -12.19 -20.25
N LEU A 31 -28.52 -12.80 -21.38
CA LEU A 31 -27.18 -13.23 -21.73
C LEU A 31 -26.28 -11.98 -21.70
N TYR A 32 -25.83 -11.59 -20.51
CA TYR A 32 -24.73 -10.65 -20.42
C TYR A 32 -23.47 -11.38 -20.87
N PRO A 33 -22.77 -10.91 -21.92
CA PRO A 33 -21.43 -11.39 -22.16
C PRO A 33 -20.61 -11.12 -20.91
N SER A 34 -19.96 -12.16 -20.39
CA SER A 34 -18.97 -12.10 -19.33
C SER A 34 -17.87 -11.12 -19.74
N GLY A 35 -18.09 -9.88 -19.35
CA GLY A 35 -17.33 -8.71 -19.76
C GLY A 35 -17.74 -7.52 -18.91
N ILE A 36 -17.91 -7.75 -17.60
CA ILE A 36 -17.93 -6.64 -16.64
C ILE A 36 -16.50 -6.11 -16.65
N PHE A 37 -16.30 -4.98 -17.35
CA PHE A 37 -15.27 -4.02 -16.95
C PHE A 37 -15.49 -3.80 -15.46
N ALA A 38 -14.66 -4.43 -14.63
CA ALA A 38 -14.44 -3.95 -13.28
C ALA A 38 -14.12 -2.47 -13.46
N GLN A 39 -15.07 -1.60 -13.11
CA GLN A 39 -14.77 -0.19 -12.95
C GLN A 39 -13.65 -0.18 -11.93
N ASN A 40 -12.42 0.00 -12.42
CA ASN A 40 -11.25 0.08 -11.57
C ASN A 40 -11.56 1.19 -10.58
N LEU A 41 -11.85 0.83 -9.32
CA LEU A 41 -11.83 1.76 -8.21
C LEU A 41 -10.56 2.59 -8.39
N PRO A 42 -10.60 3.93 -8.25
CA PRO A 42 -9.43 4.75 -8.47
C PRO A 42 -8.31 4.19 -7.60
N GLN A 43 -7.33 3.55 -8.24
CA GLN A 43 -6.24 2.86 -7.55
C GLN A 43 -5.63 3.87 -6.58
N SER A 44 -5.40 3.54 -5.31
CA SER A 44 -4.68 4.47 -4.44
C SER A 44 -3.30 4.71 -5.03
N ASP A 45 -2.84 5.96 -5.07
CA ASP A 45 -1.46 6.25 -5.44
C ASP A 45 -0.57 5.63 -4.36
N PRO A 46 0.50 4.86 -4.65
CA PRO A 46 1.31 4.26 -3.59
C PRO A 46 2.07 5.27 -2.74
N PHE A 47 2.03 6.55 -3.13
CA PHE A 47 2.49 7.67 -2.33
C PHE A 47 1.41 8.22 -1.39
N ASP A 48 0.16 7.78 -1.53
CA ASP A 48 -0.89 8.03 -0.54
C ASP A 48 -0.59 7.16 0.69
N VAL A 49 -0.37 7.81 1.83
CA VAL A 49 -0.13 7.15 3.11
C VAL A 49 -1.46 7.02 3.84
N GLU A 50 -1.84 5.79 4.19
CA GLU A 50 -2.95 5.54 5.12
C GLU A 50 -2.58 6.02 6.51
N ILE A 51 -3.53 6.69 7.18
CA ILE A 51 -3.28 7.37 8.45
C ILE A 51 -4.16 6.70 9.50
N PRO A 52 -3.56 6.08 10.53
CA PRO A 52 -4.32 5.51 11.63
C PRO A 52 -5.19 6.58 12.30
N LEU A 53 -6.37 6.19 12.78
CA LEU A 53 -7.36 7.11 13.35
C LEU A 53 -6.78 7.94 14.51
N GLU A 54 -5.88 7.36 15.29
CA GLU A 54 -5.18 8.00 16.40
C GLU A 54 -4.32 9.20 15.96
N PHE A 55 -3.87 9.21 14.70
CA PHE A 55 -3.06 10.28 14.11
C PHE A 55 -3.88 11.25 13.26
N SER A 56 -5.21 11.11 13.19
CA SER A 56 -6.08 11.95 12.35
C SER A 56 -5.96 13.45 12.64
N GLU A 57 -5.94 13.86 13.92
CA GLU A 57 -5.75 15.27 14.30
C GLU A 57 -4.34 15.77 14.02
N VAL A 58 -3.32 14.91 14.19
CA VAL A 58 -1.94 15.22 13.80
C VAL A 58 -1.88 15.49 12.30
N ARG A 59 -2.55 14.65 11.49
CA ARG A 59 -2.61 14.86 10.04
C ARG A 59 -3.29 16.17 9.68
N LYS A 60 -4.44 16.51 10.30
CA LYS A 60 -5.13 17.78 10.04
C LYS A 60 -4.22 18.99 10.31
N ALA A 61 -3.42 18.94 11.38
CA ALA A 61 -2.43 19.98 11.66
C ALA A 61 -1.34 20.04 10.57
N LEU A 62 -0.82 18.88 10.16
CA LEU A 62 0.17 18.80 9.07
C LEU A 62 -0.38 19.28 7.73
N ASP A 63 -1.65 19.06 7.39
CA ASP A 63 -2.28 19.54 6.16
C ASP A 63 -2.32 21.08 6.08
N ARG A 64 -2.39 21.72 7.25
CA ARG A 64 -2.35 23.17 7.42
C ARG A 64 -0.92 23.70 7.58
N ASP A 65 0.08 22.83 7.47
CA ASP A 65 1.50 23.12 7.72
C ASP A 65 1.76 23.65 9.15
N ASP A 66 0.88 23.32 10.10
CA ASP A 66 1.01 23.68 11.52
C ASP A 66 1.81 22.60 12.27
N TYR A 67 3.12 22.64 12.06
CA TYR A 67 4.05 21.66 12.64
C TYR A 67 4.11 21.75 14.17
N ASP A 68 3.88 22.94 14.75
CA ASP A 68 3.91 23.14 16.20
C ASP A 68 2.70 22.49 16.87
N GLN A 69 1.50 22.69 16.32
CA GLN A 69 0.32 21.98 16.79
C GLN A 69 0.45 20.47 16.57
N ALA A 70 1.00 20.01 15.45
CA ALA A 70 1.25 18.59 15.21
C ALA A 70 2.18 17.97 16.28
N LEU A 71 3.28 18.66 16.63
CA LEU A 71 4.20 18.21 17.70
C LEU A 71 3.56 18.22 19.08
N LYS A 72 2.69 19.19 19.39
CA LYS A 72 1.91 19.22 20.63
C LYS A 72 0.96 18.03 20.73
N LEU A 73 0.21 17.74 19.65
CA LEU A 73 -0.68 16.58 19.57
C LEU A 73 0.08 15.26 19.72
N LEU A 74 1.24 15.12 19.06
CA LEU A 74 2.10 13.95 19.21
C LEU A 74 2.63 13.79 20.64
N SER A 75 2.96 14.89 21.33
CA SER A 75 3.37 14.84 22.73
C SER A 75 2.26 14.31 23.64
N ASN A 76 1.00 14.71 23.39
CA ASN A 76 -0.16 14.18 24.11
C ASN A 76 -0.40 12.69 23.81
N LEU A 77 -0.29 12.29 22.53
CA LEU A 77 -0.37 10.88 22.12
C LEU A 77 0.73 10.03 22.78
N ARG A 78 1.95 10.57 22.93
CA ARG A 78 3.04 9.91 23.65
C ARG A 78 2.69 9.67 25.12
N ILE A 79 2.11 10.67 25.80
CA ILE A 79 1.69 10.53 27.19
C ILE A 79 0.62 9.44 27.30
N LYS A 80 -0.38 9.46 26.41
CA LYS A 80 -1.44 8.45 26.35
C LYS A 80 -0.87 7.04 26.15
N SER A 81 0.02 6.87 25.17
CA SER A 81 0.59 5.56 24.85
C SER A 81 1.48 4.97 25.96
N VAL A 82 2.12 5.83 26.76
CA VAL A 82 2.82 5.41 27.99
C VAL A 82 1.84 4.94 29.06
N LYS A 83 0.78 5.71 29.33
CA LYS A 83 -0.25 5.34 30.32
C LYS A 83 -0.93 4.01 29.99
N GLU A 84 -1.22 3.77 28.71
CA GLU A 84 -1.84 2.55 28.20
C GLU A 84 -0.84 1.39 28.02
N LYS A 85 0.45 1.62 28.28
CA LYS A 85 1.54 0.65 28.05
C LYS A 85 1.59 0.11 26.60
N ASN A 86 1.06 0.88 25.65
CA ASN A 86 1.05 0.52 24.23
C ASN A 86 2.40 0.86 23.58
N LYS A 87 3.33 -0.10 23.60
CA LYS A 87 4.69 0.08 23.04
C LYS A 87 4.69 0.34 21.53
N VAL A 88 3.79 -0.30 20.78
CA VAL A 88 3.68 -0.11 19.32
C VAL A 88 3.33 1.34 19.00
N LEU A 89 2.33 1.89 19.69
CA LEU A 89 1.94 3.29 19.54
C LEU A 89 3.06 4.24 20.01
N GLN A 90 3.77 3.92 21.10
CA GLN A 90 4.92 4.73 21.55
C GLN A 90 6.00 4.85 20.46
N GLU A 91 6.36 3.75 19.82
CA GLU A 91 7.36 3.73 18.75
C GLU A 91 6.90 4.51 17.51
N GLU A 92 5.64 4.34 17.09
CA GLU A 92 5.08 5.09 15.96
C GLU A 92 5.07 6.60 16.25
N VAL A 93 4.63 7.02 17.44
CA VAL A 93 4.67 8.45 17.84
C VAL A 93 6.08 9.02 17.79
N ILE A 94 7.09 8.30 18.32
CA ILE A 94 8.49 8.75 18.27
C ILE A 94 8.98 8.89 16.82
N SER A 95 8.64 7.93 15.96
CA SER A 95 8.97 7.98 14.53
C SER A 95 8.33 9.19 13.85
N THR A 96 7.02 9.40 14.06
CA THR A 96 6.29 10.52 13.48
C THR A 96 6.81 11.86 13.99
N MET A 97 7.19 11.99 15.27
CA MET A 97 7.82 13.22 15.79
C MET A 97 9.13 13.56 15.06
N LYS A 98 9.96 12.57 14.73
CA LYS A 98 11.19 12.80 13.95
C LYS A 98 10.85 13.33 12.55
N GLN A 99 9.87 12.71 11.88
CA GLN A 99 9.41 13.13 10.56
C GLN A 99 8.83 14.55 10.58
N VAL A 100 7.96 14.88 11.54
CA VAL A 100 7.37 16.22 11.67
C VAL A 100 8.43 17.29 11.92
N ASN A 101 9.43 17.00 12.76
CA ASN A 101 10.56 17.91 12.97
C ASN A 101 11.39 18.12 11.70
N GLN A 102 11.60 17.08 10.89
CA GLN A 102 12.25 17.22 9.59
C GLN A 102 11.41 18.08 8.65
N GLN A 103 10.10 17.82 8.52
CA GLN A 103 9.21 18.61 7.69
C GLN A 103 9.20 20.09 8.11
N LYS A 104 9.18 20.37 9.42
CA LYS A 104 9.26 21.73 9.96
C LYS A 104 10.53 22.45 9.52
N ARG A 105 11.69 21.80 9.63
CA ARG A 105 12.99 22.37 9.19
C ARG A 105 13.04 22.63 7.69
N GLU A 106 12.55 21.69 6.88
CA GLU A 106 12.51 21.86 5.42
C GLU A 106 11.48 22.91 5.00
N PHE A 107 10.35 23.03 5.70
CA PHE A 107 9.35 24.06 5.43
C PHE A 107 9.91 25.46 5.63
N ALA A 108 10.75 25.67 6.65
CA ALA A 108 11.41 26.95 6.88
C ALA A 108 12.21 27.43 5.66
N LYS A 109 12.81 26.50 4.88
CA LYS A 109 13.57 26.82 3.67
C LYS A 109 12.71 27.27 2.49
N VAL A 110 11.43 26.86 2.46
CA VAL A 110 10.47 27.23 1.38
C VAL A 110 9.42 28.23 1.83
N ARG A 111 9.51 28.74 3.06
CA ARG A 111 8.48 29.61 3.68
C ARG A 111 8.21 30.87 2.88
N GLN A 112 9.26 31.53 2.36
CA GLN A 112 9.08 32.74 1.55
C GLN A 112 8.22 32.46 0.30
N SER A 113 8.57 31.42 -0.45
CA SER A 113 7.84 30.99 -1.64
C SER A 113 6.40 30.59 -1.31
N TYR A 114 6.20 29.91 -0.18
CA TYR A 114 4.88 29.55 0.31
C TYR A 114 4.00 30.77 0.61
N GLU A 115 4.54 31.78 1.30
CA GLU A 115 3.82 33.02 1.59
C GLU A 115 3.53 33.85 0.32
N THR A 116 4.42 33.83 -0.68
CA THR A 116 4.14 34.40 -2.00
C THR A 116 2.91 33.76 -2.66
N LEU A 117 2.83 32.42 -2.65
CA LEU A 117 1.69 31.71 -3.24
C LEU A 117 0.39 31.94 -2.47
N LYS A 118 0.44 32.09 -1.14
CA LYS A 118 -0.73 32.43 -0.31
C LYS A 118 -1.37 33.75 -0.70
N LYS A 119 -0.58 34.74 -1.11
CA LYS A 119 -1.06 36.03 -1.62
C LYS A 119 -1.67 35.94 -3.03
N LYS A 120 -1.85 34.72 -3.55
CA LYS A 120 -2.36 34.41 -4.90
C LYS A 120 -1.50 35.01 -6.02
N SER A 121 -0.23 35.30 -5.75
CA SER A 121 0.72 35.77 -6.75
C SER A 121 1.09 34.64 -7.72
N ILE A 122 1.18 34.97 -9.01
CA ILE A 122 1.66 34.02 -10.03
C ILE A 122 3.18 34.08 -10.04
N ASP A 123 3.81 33.15 -9.32
CA ASP A 123 5.26 32.98 -9.30
C ASP A 123 5.62 31.53 -9.68
N PRO A 124 6.02 31.29 -10.94
CA PRO A 124 6.36 29.95 -11.41
C PRO A 124 7.54 29.29 -10.66
N LYS A 125 8.44 30.08 -10.06
CA LYS A 125 9.55 29.56 -9.25
C LYS A 125 9.04 29.13 -7.88
N ALA A 126 8.18 29.94 -7.26
CA ALA A 126 7.56 29.59 -5.99
C ALA A 126 6.70 28.32 -6.10
N TYR A 127 5.93 28.18 -7.18
CA TYR A 127 5.16 26.95 -7.45
C TYR A 127 6.05 25.70 -7.49
N LYS A 128 7.22 25.78 -8.15
CA LYS A 128 8.17 24.66 -8.17
C LYS A 128 8.69 24.35 -6.78
N GLN A 129 9.21 25.34 -6.05
CA GLN A 129 9.83 25.14 -4.74
C GLN A 129 8.85 24.55 -3.72
N VAL A 130 7.63 25.07 -3.68
CA VAL A 130 6.60 24.58 -2.76
C VAL A 130 6.09 23.22 -3.20
N GLY A 131 5.88 23.00 -4.50
CA GLY A 131 5.48 21.71 -5.05
C GLY A 131 6.50 20.60 -4.77
N ASP A 132 7.78 20.88 -4.95
CA ASP A 132 8.87 19.95 -4.64
C ASP A 132 8.90 19.60 -3.16
N PHE A 133 8.67 20.57 -2.27
CA PHE A 133 8.55 20.31 -0.85
C PHE A 133 7.39 19.36 -0.53
N TYR A 134 6.20 19.57 -1.12
CA TYR A 134 5.07 18.66 -0.91
C TYR A 134 5.36 17.24 -1.39
N CYS A 135 5.94 17.07 -2.60
CA CYS A 135 6.29 15.74 -3.11
C CYS A 135 7.44 15.07 -2.34
N ALA A 136 8.55 15.78 -2.16
CA ALA A 136 9.82 15.18 -1.72
C ALA A 136 9.99 15.12 -0.20
N VAL A 137 9.27 15.95 0.55
CA VAL A 137 9.41 16.03 2.01
C VAL A 137 8.13 15.59 2.72
N LYS A 138 6.97 16.06 2.26
CA LYS A 138 5.69 15.66 2.85
C LYS A 138 5.12 14.36 2.29
N ALA A 139 5.66 13.89 1.17
CA ALA A 139 5.09 12.79 0.38
C ALA A 139 3.62 13.03 -0.02
N ASP A 140 3.16 14.28 -0.04
CA ASP A 140 1.83 14.67 -0.51
C ASP A 140 1.91 14.98 -2.01
N TRP A 141 1.97 13.90 -2.80
CA TRP A 141 2.11 13.99 -4.25
C TRP A 141 0.89 14.63 -4.90
N LYS A 142 -0.32 14.41 -4.36
CA LYS A 142 -1.53 15.05 -4.88
C LYS A 142 -1.41 16.57 -4.86
N LYS A 143 -1.06 17.16 -3.72
CA LYS A 143 -0.88 18.62 -3.60
C LYS A 143 0.35 19.10 -4.35
N GLY A 144 1.46 18.35 -4.26
CA GLY A 144 2.71 18.69 -4.94
C GLY A 144 2.58 18.73 -6.45
N LEU A 145 1.97 17.72 -7.08
CA LEU A 145 1.74 17.69 -8.54
C LEU A 145 0.87 18.87 -9.00
N LEU A 146 -0.20 19.21 -8.27
CA LEU A 146 -1.02 20.38 -8.62
C LEU A 146 -0.20 21.68 -8.62
N LEU A 147 0.72 21.85 -7.67
CA LEU A 147 1.62 23.00 -7.63
C LEU A 147 2.66 22.95 -8.75
N LEU A 148 3.31 21.80 -8.97
CA LEU A 148 4.33 21.63 -10.00
C LEU A 148 3.79 21.81 -11.43
N SER A 149 2.49 21.58 -11.64
CA SER A 149 1.80 21.86 -12.91
C SER A 149 1.83 23.35 -13.28
N LYS A 150 2.03 24.24 -12.30
CA LYS A 150 2.14 25.69 -12.49
C LYS A 150 3.59 26.18 -12.52
N SER A 151 4.57 25.27 -12.50
CA SER A 151 5.99 25.63 -12.57
C SER A 151 6.36 26.26 -13.91
N GLY A 152 7.44 27.05 -13.92
CA GLY A 152 7.94 27.71 -15.14
C GLY A 152 8.68 26.77 -16.09
N ASN A 153 9.01 25.54 -15.65
CA ASN A 153 9.74 24.56 -16.46
C ASN A 153 8.74 23.78 -17.35
N PRO A 154 8.81 23.91 -18.69
CA PRO A 154 7.85 23.26 -19.59
C PRO A 154 7.90 21.73 -19.51
N ALA A 155 9.09 21.13 -19.38
CA ALA A 155 9.25 19.69 -19.28
C ALA A 155 8.62 19.14 -17.99
N LEU A 156 8.88 19.80 -16.86
CA LEU A 156 8.27 19.44 -15.58
C LEU A 156 6.74 19.54 -15.63
N ARG A 157 6.22 20.65 -16.17
CA ARG A 157 4.78 20.84 -16.34
C ARG A 157 4.16 19.73 -17.19
N GLN A 158 4.75 19.41 -18.33
CA GLN A 158 4.27 18.36 -19.22
C GLN A 158 4.26 16.99 -18.53
N THR A 159 5.35 16.62 -17.84
CA THR A 159 5.45 15.36 -17.10
C THR A 159 4.39 15.26 -16.01
N VAL A 160 4.21 16.33 -15.23
CA VAL A 160 3.22 16.39 -14.14
C VAL A 160 1.79 16.31 -14.66
N LEU A 161 1.47 16.98 -15.77
CA LEU A 161 0.15 16.89 -16.38
C LEU A 161 -0.13 15.50 -16.95
N ALA A 162 0.88 14.80 -17.47
CA ALA A 162 0.75 13.41 -17.88
C ALA A 162 0.57 12.48 -16.67
N ASP A 163 1.26 12.75 -15.56
CA ASP A 163 1.13 12.01 -14.30
C ASP A 163 -0.27 12.13 -13.70
N LEU A 164 -0.80 13.35 -13.63
CA LEU A 164 -2.15 13.63 -13.13
C LEU A 164 -3.26 12.94 -13.92
N LYS A 165 -3.02 12.55 -15.18
CA LYS A 165 -3.96 11.76 -15.99
C LYS A 165 -4.01 10.28 -15.59
N ARG A 166 -3.05 9.81 -14.79
CA ARG A 166 -2.92 8.43 -14.30
C ARG A 166 -3.01 7.39 -15.42
N PRO A 167 -2.08 7.39 -16.38
CA PRO A 167 -2.15 6.50 -17.54
C PRO A 167 -2.14 5.03 -17.12
N THR A 168 -2.92 4.21 -17.81
CA THR A 168 -3.03 2.75 -17.60
C THR A 168 -2.37 1.93 -18.72
N ILE A 169 -2.03 2.59 -19.83
CA ILE A 169 -1.37 2.00 -20.99
C ILE A 169 0.14 1.82 -20.69
N PRO A 170 0.71 0.61 -20.80
CA PRO A 170 2.10 0.33 -20.44
C PRO A 170 3.11 1.26 -21.10
N ALA A 171 2.96 1.53 -22.39
CA ALA A 171 3.87 2.41 -23.13
C ALA A 171 3.87 3.84 -22.58
N GLN A 172 2.70 4.38 -22.22
CA GLN A 172 2.57 5.72 -21.64
C GLN A 172 3.16 5.78 -20.23
N GLN A 173 2.93 4.74 -19.42
CA GLN A 173 3.52 4.61 -18.09
C GLN A 173 5.06 4.55 -18.17
N ALA A 174 5.61 3.80 -19.14
CA ALA A 174 7.05 3.71 -19.36
C ALA A 174 7.66 5.05 -19.81
N GLN A 175 7.00 5.76 -20.72
CA GLN A 175 7.42 7.11 -21.13
C GLN A 175 7.37 8.10 -19.97
N LEU A 176 6.35 8.02 -19.13
CA LEU A 176 6.21 8.85 -17.93
C LEU A 176 7.33 8.55 -16.92
N ALA A 177 7.71 7.29 -16.75
CA ALA A 177 8.84 6.90 -15.93
C ALA A 177 10.15 7.54 -16.41
N ASP A 178 10.42 7.45 -17.71
CA ASP A 178 11.62 8.03 -18.32
C ASP A 178 11.65 9.56 -18.17
N ALA A 179 10.50 10.21 -18.32
CA ALA A 179 10.38 11.66 -18.14
C ALA A 179 10.69 12.10 -16.71
N TRP A 180 10.16 11.38 -15.70
CA TRP A 180 10.51 11.62 -14.30
C TRP A 180 12.00 11.39 -14.01
N TRP A 181 12.61 10.34 -14.57
CA TRP A 181 14.04 10.09 -14.41
C TRP A 181 14.91 11.14 -15.09
N LYS A 182 14.50 11.67 -16.25
CA LYS A 182 15.18 12.77 -16.93
C LYS A 182 15.16 14.04 -16.07
N LEU A 183 14.02 14.38 -15.48
CA LEU A 183 13.91 15.50 -14.54
C LEU A 183 14.76 15.25 -13.28
N ALA A 184 14.72 14.04 -12.72
CA ALA A 184 15.48 13.71 -11.52
C ALA A 184 17.00 13.92 -11.70
N ALA A 185 17.53 13.67 -12.91
CA ALA A 185 18.95 13.90 -13.22
C ALA A 185 19.37 15.37 -13.08
N GLN A 186 18.43 16.31 -13.22
CA GLN A 186 18.66 17.76 -13.11
C GLN A 186 18.53 18.27 -11.65
N GLU A 187 17.92 17.48 -10.78
CA GLU A 187 17.66 17.84 -9.38
C GLU A 187 18.76 17.30 -8.45
N LYS A 188 18.72 17.64 -7.16
CA LYS A 188 19.63 17.12 -6.13
C LYS A 188 18.86 16.72 -4.85
N GLY A 189 19.52 15.98 -3.96
CA GLY A 189 18.98 15.62 -2.64
C GLY A 189 17.62 14.94 -2.70
N ASN A 190 16.72 15.32 -1.79
CA ASN A 190 15.40 14.71 -1.65
C ASN A 190 14.54 14.84 -2.92
N VAL A 191 14.64 15.95 -3.65
CA VAL A 191 13.86 16.16 -4.88
C VAL A 191 14.29 15.15 -5.96
N ARG A 192 15.60 14.96 -6.14
CA ARG A 192 16.12 13.91 -7.04
C ARG A 192 15.60 12.53 -6.65
N LYS A 193 15.70 12.16 -5.37
CA LYS A 193 15.25 10.85 -4.87
C LYS A 193 13.74 10.66 -5.09
N ALA A 194 12.94 11.68 -4.77
CA ALA A 194 11.49 11.66 -4.97
C ALA A 194 11.10 11.46 -6.45
N TYR A 195 11.73 12.19 -7.37
CA TYR A 195 11.46 12.04 -8.80
C TYR A 195 11.96 10.68 -9.32
N GLN A 196 13.08 10.16 -8.81
CA GLN A 196 13.55 8.79 -9.10
C GLN A 196 12.52 7.74 -8.70
N LEU A 197 11.97 7.84 -7.49
CA LEU A 197 10.97 6.91 -6.98
C LEU A 197 9.64 7.03 -7.70
N ARG A 198 9.24 8.23 -8.15
CA ARG A 198 8.04 8.41 -8.99
C ARG A 198 8.21 7.77 -10.36
N GLY A 199 9.39 7.94 -10.98
CA GLY A 199 9.70 7.24 -12.21
C GLY A 199 9.69 5.72 -12.03
N ARG A 200 10.26 5.23 -10.93
CA ARG A 200 10.21 3.80 -10.56
C ARG A 200 8.78 3.29 -10.47
N TYR A 201 7.89 4.00 -9.78
CA TYR A 201 6.49 3.60 -9.66
C TYR A 201 5.84 3.38 -11.04
N TRP A 202 5.92 4.36 -11.92
CA TRP A 202 5.33 4.25 -13.26
C TRP A 202 5.95 3.12 -14.08
N TYR A 203 7.26 2.93 -13.97
CA TYR A 203 7.91 1.82 -14.64
C TYR A 203 7.45 0.47 -14.10
N LEU A 204 7.29 0.30 -12.78
CA LEU A 204 6.79 -0.96 -12.20
C LEU A 204 5.36 -1.28 -12.65
N GLN A 205 4.51 -0.28 -12.89
CA GLN A 205 3.17 -0.50 -13.48
C GLN A 205 3.24 -1.00 -14.94
N ALA A 206 4.21 -0.50 -15.70
CA ALA A 206 4.39 -0.86 -17.10
C ALA A 206 5.09 -2.21 -17.27
N ARG A 207 6.13 -2.46 -16.46
CA ARG A 207 7.14 -3.52 -16.61
C ARG A 207 6.56 -4.91 -16.90
N PRO A 208 5.49 -5.40 -16.23
CA PRO A 208 4.94 -6.73 -16.50
C PRO A 208 4.39 -6.91 -17.92
N ARG A 209 4.02 -5.80 -18.58
CA ARG A 209 3.36 -5.78 -19.89
C ARG A 209 4.26 -5.17 -20.99
N LEU A 210 5.54 -4.94 -20.70
CA LEU A 210 6.50 -4.42 -21.67
C LEU A 210 7.33 -5.55 -22.30
N PRO A 211 7.66 -5.45 -23.60
CA PRO A 211 8.65 -6.31 -24.24
C PRO A 211 9.99 -6.27 -23.50
N ILE A 212 10.71 -7.40 -23.44
CA ILE A 212 11.99 -7.52 -22.72
C ILE A 212 13.00 -6.45 -23.17
N LYS A 213 13.10 -6.21 -24.48
CA LYS A 213 13.98 -5.17 -25.06
C LYS A 213 13.76 -3.77 -24.49
N GLU A 214 12.52 -3.44 -24.10
CA GLU A 214 12.17 -2.15 -23.52
C GLU A 214 12.42 -2.09 -22.01
N ARG A 215 12.69 -3.23 -21.36
CA ARG A 215 12.98 -3.31 -19.93
C ARG A 215 14.45 -3.08 -19.59
N VAL A 216 15.37 -3.61 -20.41
CA VAL A 216 16.82 -3.64 -20.12
C VAL A 216 17.39 -2.29 -19.67
N GLY A 217 17.11 -1.21 -20.41
CA GLY A 217 17.61 0.13 -20.07
C GLY A 217 17.02 0.70 -18.77
N ARG A 218 15.74 0.37 -18.49
CA ARG A 218 14.99 0.87 -17.33
C ARG A 218 15.32 0.08 -16.06
N GLU A 219 15.59 -1.22 -16.17
CA GLU A 219 16.10 -2.05 -15.07
C GLU A 219 17.46 -1.53 -14.57
N LYS A 220 18.35 -1.09 -15.48
CA LYS A 220 19.60 -0.39 -15.10
C LYS A 220 19.34 0.92 -14.35
N LYS A 221 18.27 1.64 -14.67
CA LYS A 221 17.88 2.85 -13.91
C LYS A 221 17.42 2.50 -12.50
N LEU A 222 16.66 1.42 -12.31
CA LEU A 222 16.26 0.95 -10.98
C LEU A 222 17.47 0.68 -10.09
N GLN A 223 18.51 0.01 -10.61
CA GLN A 223 19.74 -0.29 -9.87
C GLN A 223 20.48 0.95 -9.35
N GLN A 224 20.29 2.11 -10.00
CA GLN A 224 20.93 3.37 -9.62
C GLN A 224 20.17 4.12 -8.53
N ILE A 225 18.91 3.74 -8.26
CA ILE A 225 18.11 4.36 -7.21
C ILE A 225 18.54 3.75 -5.88
N ILE A 226 19.03 4.59 -4.98
CA ILE A 226 19.33 4.18 -3.61
C ILE A 226 18.00 4.10 -2.86
N ILE A 227 17.66 2.90 -2.40
CA ILE A 227 16.54 2.64 -1.50
C ILE A 227 17.08 2.16 -0.16
N GLU A 228 16.53 2.74 0.89
CA GLU A 228 16.89 2.47 2.28
C GLU A 228 15.62 2.08 3.04
N ALA A 229 15.72 1.07 3.92
CA ALA A 229 14.58 0.67 4.73
C ALA A 229 14.70 1.28 6.13
N ASP A 230 13.63 1.92 6.59
CA ASP A 230 13.47 2.37 7.98
C ASP A 230 12.21 1.84 8.69
N LYS A 231 11.25 1.36 7.90
CA LYS A 231 10.06 0.66 8.39
C LYS A 231 9.71 -0.49 7.46
N ILE A 232 9.45 -1.65 8.03
CA ILE A 232 8.89 -2.81 7.32
C ILE A 232 7.60 -3.16 8.04
N VAL A 233 6.52 -3.43 7.29
CA VAL A 233 5.26 -3.92 7.85
C VAL A 233 4.98 -5.27 7.22
N ILE A 234 4.89 -6.30 8.06
CA ILE A 234 4.53 -7.64 7.65
C ILE A 234 3.07 -7.87 8.05
N TRP A 235 2.18 -7.90 7.06
CA TRP A 235 0.77 -8.18 7.25
C TRP A 235 0.52 -9.68 7.21
N ASN A 236 -0.29 -10.15 8.15
CA ASN A 236 -0.78 -11.51 8.16
C ASN A 236 -2.01 -11.65 7.25
N GLN A 237 -2.29 -12.89 6.87
CA GLN A 237 -3.58 -13.25 6.29
C GLN A 237 -4.39 -14.03 7.34
N HIS A 238 -5.72 -13.93 7.27
CA HIS A 238 -6.63 -14.68 8.14
C HIS A 238 -7.53 -15.64 7.34
N ASN A 239 -7.31 -15.77 6.03
CA ASN A 239 -8.02 -16.66 5.13
C ASN A 239 -9.56 -16.45 5.14
N GLY A 240 -10.01 -15.23 5.42
CA GLY A 240 -11.43 -14.91 5.60
C GLY A 240 -12.12 -15.86 6.58
N SER A 241 -13.34 -16.27 6.23
CA SER A 241 -14.19 -17.13 7.05
C SER A 241 -13.62 -18.53 7.31
N TYR A 242 -12.61 -18.98 6.54
CA TYR A 242 -11.96 -20.26 6.81
C TYR A 242 -11.15 -20.22 8.10
N SER A 243 -10.47 -19.09 8.39
CA SER A 243 -9.74 -18.85 9.65
C SER A 243 -8.79 -19.97 10.10
N ASP A 244 -8.28 -20.75 9.15
CA ASP A 244 -7.53 -21.99 9.37
C ASP A 244 -6.06 -21.91 8.94
N ARG A 245 -5.56 -20.73 8.55
CA ARG A 245 -4.16 -20.52 8.13
C ARG A 245 -3.60 -19.23 8.71
N GLY A 246 -2.29 -19.18 8.92
CA GLY A 246 -1.60 -17.98 9.38
C GLY A 246 -0.12 -18.20 9.67
N THR A 247 0.65 -17.11 9.75
CA THR A 247 2.06 -17.14 10.19
C THR A 247 2.17 -16.52 11.58
N THR A 248 2.78 -17.21 12.55
CA THR A 248 2.99 -16.68 13.91
C THR A 248 4.43 -16.23 14.16
N GLU A 249 5.38 -16.75 13.39
CA GLU A 249 6.79 -16.36 13.48
C GLU A 249 7.44 -16.39 12.09
N CYS A 250 8.18 -15.33 11.76
CA CYS A 250 9.03 -15.29 10.58
C CYS A 250 10.42 -14.71 10.89
N ILE A 251 11.33 -14.86 9.94
CA ILE A 251 12.58 -14.13 9.88
C ILE A 251 12.54 -13.22 8.66
N VAL A 252 12.73 -11.93 8.87
CA VAL A 252 12.87 -10.93 7.80
C VAL A 252 14.35 -10.63 7.61
N THR A 253 14.82 -10.75 6.37
CA THR A 253 16.20 -10.45 5.99
C THR A 253 16.19 -9.41 4.86
N LEU A 254 16.85 -8.29 5.08
CA LEU A 254 17.18 -7.35 4.01
C LEU A 254 18.48 -7.80 3.36
N LEU A 255 18.45 -7.90 2.03
CA LEU A 255 19.59 -8.27 1.22
C LEU A 255 20.00 -7.07 0.36
N TYR A 256 21.30 -6.91 0.15
CA TYR A 256 21.85 -6.03 -0.86
C TYR A 256 22.78 -6.83 -1.76
N LYS A 257 22.45 -6.93 -3.05
CA LYS A 257 23.18 -7.75 -4.03
C LYS A 257 23.40 -9.18 -3.53
N GLY A 258 22.34 -9.77 -2.97
CA GLY A 258 22.34 -11.13 -2.42
C GLY A 258 23.02 -11.32 -1.06
N LYS A 259 23.62 -10.29 -0.46
CA LYS A 259 24.24 -10.36 0.87
C LYS A 259 23.30 -9.84 1.95
N SER A 260 23.18 -10.56 3.07
CA SER A 260 22.42 -10.10 4.24
C SER A 260 23.05 -8.83 4.83
N VAL A 261 22.29 -7.73 4.83
CA VAL A 261 22.68 -6.45 5.43
C VAL A 261 21.94 -6.16 6.73
N TRP A 262 20.80 -6.81 6.95
CA TRP A 262 20.04 -6.73 8.19
C TRP A 262 19.11 -7.95 8.31
N ARG A 263 18.90 -8.44 9.53
CA ARG A 263 18.07 -9.62 9.79
C ARG A 263 17.41 -9.51 11.15
N GLN A 264 16.12 -9.85 11.23
CA GLN A 264 15.39 -9.88 12.49
C GLN A 264 14.34 -11.01 12.49
N LYS A 265 14.28 -11.75 13.60
CA LYS A 265 13.16 -12.66 13.89
C LYS A 265 11.98 -11.85 14.44
N ALA A 266 10.77 -12.14 13.97
CA ALA A 266 9.56 -11.42 14.35
C ALA A 266 8.43 -12.39 14.71
N GLN A 267 7.75 -12.12 15.82
CA GLN A 267 6.43 -12.70 16.11
C GLN A 267 5.38 -11.85 15.41
N ILE A 268 4.51 -12.48 14.63
CA ILE A 268 3.43 -11.79 13.92
C ILE A 268 2.12 -12.12 14.63
N PRO A 269 1.35 -11.10 15.08
CA PRO A 269 0.02 -11.35 15.60
C PRO A 269 -0.89 -11.96 14.52
N TRP A 270 -1.89 -12.70 14.95
CA TRP A 270 -2.90 -13.28 14.08
C TRP A 270 -4.24 -13.25 14.81
N GLU A 271 -5.26 -12.76 14.14
CA GLU A 271 -6.63 -12.70 14.64
C GLU A 271 -7.59 -13.19 13.55
N PRO A 272 -8.66 -13.93 13.91
CA PRO A 272 -9.66 -14.37 12.93
C PRO A 272 -10.43 -13.14 12.40
N ASP A 273 -10.69 -13.14 11.10
CA ASP A 273 -11.46 -12.10 10.40
C ASP A 273 -10.99 -10.64 10.63
N THR A 274 -9.75 -10.46 11.07
CA THR A 274 -9.19 -9.15 11.43
C THR A 274 -7.77 -9.01 10.87
N PRO A 275 -7.47 -7.91 10.14
CA PRO A 275 -6.11 -7.62 9.73
C PRO A 275 -5.16 -7.51 10.93
N ALA A 276 -4.02 -8.19 10.85
CA ALA A 276 -3.00 -8.15 11.88
C ALA A 276 -1.62 -7.98 11.25
N ASP A 277 -0.76 -7.18 11.86
CA ASP A 277 0.55 -6.87 11.32
C ASP A 277 1.66 -6.81 12.37
N ARG A 278 2.90 -6.86 11.88
CA ARG A 278 4.09 -6.54 12.67
C ARG A 278 4.92 -5.48 11.96
N VAL A 279 5.14 -4.37 12.66
CA VAL A 279 6.11 -3.34 12.28
C VAL A 279 7.52 -3.72 12.77
N LEU A 280 8.52 -3.60 11.88
CA LEU A 280 9.95 -3.70 12.17
C LEU A 280 10.64 -2.40 11.74
N ARG A 281 11.70 -1.99 12.45
CA ARG A 281 12.41 -0.72 12.22
C ARG A 281 13.91 -0.93 11.96
N PRO A 282 14.31 -1.33 10.75
CA PRO A 282 15.72 -1.41 10.38
C PRO A 282 16.41 -0.02 10.44
N PRO A 283 17.74 0.03 10.63
CA PRO A 283 18.46 1.28 10.86
C PRO A 283 18.87 2.00 9.56
N HIS A 284 17.90 2.35 8.70
CA HIS A 284 18.14 3.05 7.42
C HIS A 284 19.20 2.37 6.55
N VAL A 285 19.09 1.05 6.37
CA VAL A 285 20.08 0.29 5.61
C VAL A 285 19.71 0.23 4.12
N ARG A 286 20.71 0.37 3.25
CA ARG A 286 20.54 0.16 1.81
C ARG A 286 20.28 -1.31 1.52
N PHE A 287 19.28 -1.60 0.69
CA PHE A 287 18.90 -2.95 0.31
C PHE A 287 18.41 -2.99 -1.15
N ASP A 288 18.22 -4.16 -1.73
CA ASP A 288 17.54 -4.36 -3.02
C ASP A 288 16.55 -5.53 -3.01
N GLN A 289 16.61 -6.40 -1.99
CA GLN A 289 15.66 -7.49 -1.83
C GLN A 289 15.25 -7.65 -0.36
N VAL A 290 14.02 -8.14 -0.14
CA VAL A 290 13.52 -8.55 1.17
C VAL A 290 13.15 -10.02 1.11
N ARG A 291 13.80 -10.83 1.93
CA ARG A 291 13.46 -12.24 2.11
C ARG A 291 12.69 -12.41 3.42
N ILE A 292 11.61 -13.17 3.36
CA ILE A 292 10.80 -13.53 4.52
C ILE A 292 10.76 -15.05 4.59
N ASP A 293 11.33 -15.61 5.65
CA ASP A 293 11.29 -17.04 5.94
C ASP A 293 10.20 -17.30 7.00
N VAL A 294 9.14 -18.01 6.65
CA VAL A 294 8.06 -18.44 7.56
C VAL A 294 8.58 -19.57 8.44
N THR A 295 8.71 -19.31 9.74
CA THR A 295 9.35 -20.24 10.69
C THR A 295 8.35 -20.95 11.62
N LYS A 296 7.18 -20.35 11.87
CA LYS A 296 6.06 -20.99 12.57
C LYS A 296 4.73 -20.58 11.93
N ILE A 297 3.85 -21.55 11.79
CA ILE A 297 2.53 -21.40 11.19
C ILE A 297 1.44 -21.62 12.24
N ARG A 298 0.21 -21.23 11.91
CA ARG A 298 -1.01 -21.53 12.66
C ARG A 298 -1.99 -22.25 11.75
N GLY A 299 -2.64 -23.28 12.28
CA GLY A 299 -3.65 -24.06 11.54
C GLY A 299 -3.01 -24.93 10.45
N LYS A 300 -3.67 -25.06 9.31
CA LYS A 300 -3.30 -25.96 8.21
C LYS A 300 -2.15 -25.44 7.34
N GLY A 301 -1.76 -24.18 7.45
CA GLY A 301 -0.72 -23.62 6.58
C GLY A 301 -0.33 -22.19 6.92
N GLY A 302 0.84 -21.78 6.44
CA GLY A 302 1.37 -20.44 6.58
C GLY A 302 0.95 -19.51 5.44
N GLY A 303 1.79 -18.50 5.20
CA GLY A 303 1.54 -17.46 4.21
C GLY A 303 1.42 -16.09 4.88
N LEU A 304 1.33 -15.05 4.07
CA LEU A 304 1.31 -13.66 4.50
C LEU A 304 0.37 -12.84 3.60
N GLY A 305 -0.18 -11.77 4.18
CA GLY A 305 -1.08 -10.85 3.49
C GLY A 305 -0.33 -9.95 2.52
N GLU A 306 0.57 -9.15 3.06
CA GLU A 306 1.31 -8.09 2.35
C GLU A 306 2.64 -7.84 3.07
N VAL A 307 3.64 -7.38 2.31
CA VAL A 307 4.94 -6.91 2.79
C VAL A 307 5.14 -5.49 2.30
N GLU A 308 5.10 -4.54 3.23
CA GLU A 308 5.42 -3.15 2.95
C GLU A 308 6.83 -2.83 3.43
N VAL A 309 7.60 -2.10 2.62
CA VAL A 309 8.92 -1.61 3.02
C VAL A 309 8.99 -0.14 2.68
N PHE A 310 9.31 0.69 3.67
CA PHE A 310 9.29 2.13 3.57
C PHE A 310 10.70 2.71 3.53
N ASP A 311 10.91 3.59 2.55
CA ASP A 311 11.99 4.57 2.50
C ASP A 311 11.37 5.94 2.80
N GLY A 312 11.49 6.36 4.05
CA GLY A 312 10.73 7.47 4.61
C GLY A 312 9.23 7.16 4.61
N ASN A 313 8.48 7.88 3.77
CA ASN A 313 7.02 7.76 3.68
C ASN A 313 6.55 6.96 2.46
N ILE A 314 7.46 6.38 1.68
CA ILE A 314 7.14 5.74 0.40
C ILE A 314 7.28 4.23 0.57
N ASN A 315 6.20 3.47 0.35
CA ASN A 315 6.26 2.02 0.28
C ASN A 315 6.95 1.60 -1.03
N VAL A 316 8.24 1.28 -0.96
CA VAL A 316 9.05 0.86 -2.10
C VAL A 316 8.82 -0.61 -2.49
N ALA A 317 8.22 -1.43 -1.61
CA ALA A 317 7.89 -2.82 -1.94
C ALA A 317 6.74 -2.95 -2.94
N ARG A 318 5.81 -2.00 -2.94
CA ARG A 318 4.60 -2.03 -3.77
C ARG A 318 4.90 -2.28 -5.27
N ASN A 319 4.21 -3.27 -5.84
CA ASN A 319 4.35 -3.76 -7.22
C ASN A 319 5.74 -4.31 -7.60
N SER A 320 6.56 -4.66 -6.62
CA SER A 320 7.82 -5.36 -6.86
C SER A 320 7.55 -6.83 -7.20
N SER A 321 8.44 -7.47 -7.96
CA SER A 321 8.25 -8.89 -8.24
C SER A 321 8.59 -9.70 -6.99
N THR A 322 7.79 -10.74 -6.74
CA THR A 322 8.00 -11.63 -5.61
C THR A 322 8.00 -13.08 -6.10
N ILE A 323 9.01 -13.83 -5.66
CA ILE A 323 9.07 -15.28 -5.86
C ILE A 323 9.04 -15.99 -4.51
N ALA A 324 8.63 -17.24 -4.49
CA ALA A 324 8.63 -18.09 -3.30
C ALA A 324 9.10 -19.51 -3.64
N ASN A 325 9.47 -20.28 -2.61
CA ASN A 325 9.76 -21.71 -2.78
C ASN A 325 8.53 -22.57 -3.07
N GLY A 326 7.33 -22.00 -2.92
CA GLY A 326 6.07 -22.67 -3.18
C GLY A 326 4.89 -21.75 -2.90
N TYR A 327 3.74 -22.11 -3.44
CA TYR A 327 2.47 -21.49 -3.10
C TYR A 327 1.35 -22.51 -3.31
N TRP A 328 0.28 -22.38 -2.53
CA TRP A 328 -0.76 -23.39 -2.35
C TRP A 328 -1.25 -23.97 -3.68
N GLU A 329 -0.98 -25.27 -3.90
CA GLU A 329 -1.40 -26.06 -5.06
C GLU A 329 -1.08 -25.42 -6.43
N LYS A 330 -0.06 -24.55 -6.48
CA LYS A 330 0.23 -23.70 -7.64
C LYS A 330 -0.96 -22.86 -8.12
N ASN A 331 -1.93 -22.59 -7.25
CA ASN A 331 -3.12 -21.80 -7.55
C ASN A 331 -2.77 -20.29 -7.70
N PRO A 332 -3.01 -19.68 -8.87
CA PRO A 332 -2.69 -18.27 -9.12
C PRO A 332 -3.32 -17.28 -8.13
N SER A 333 -4.44 -17.62 -7.49
CA SER A 333 -5.09 -16.78 -6.48
C SER A 333 -4.22 -16.54 -5.24
N PHE A 334 -3.22 -17.40 -4.97
CA PHE A 334 -2.31 -17.30 -3.84
C PHE A 334 -0.85 -17.06 -4.26
N HIS A 335 -0.65 -16.54 -5.47
CA HIS A 335 0.66 -16.30 -6.05
C HIS A 335 1.50 -15.32 -5.20
N PRO A 336 2.83 -15.50 -5.07
CA PRO A 336 3.69 -14.67 -4.20
C PRO A 336 3.66 -13.16 -4.50
N ASN A 337 3.44 -12.75 -5.76
CA ASN A 337 3.24 -11.32 -6.11
C ASN A 337 2.11 -10.64 -5.33
N ASN A 338 1.19 -11.40 -4.74
CA ASN A 338 0.17 -10.86 -3.85
C ASN A 338 0.76 -10.15 -2.63
N LEU A 339 1.99 -10.47 -2.21
CA LEU A 339 2.66 -9.82 -1.07
C LEU A 339 3.03 -8.35 -1.30
N THR A 340 2.84 -7.80 -2.49
CA THR A 340 3.18 -6.41 -2.79
C THR A 340 2.09 -5.70 -3.59
N ASN A 341 0.88 -6.25 -3.60
CA ASN A 341 -0.24 -5.70 -4.38
C ASN A 341 -0.93 -4.54 -3.65
N GLY A 342 -0.60 -4.31 -2.37
CA GLY A 342 -1.18 -3.27 -1.52
C GLY A 342 -2.48 -3.68 -0.82
N ASN A 343 -2.86 -4.96 -0.86
CA ASN A 343 -4.02 -5.48 -0.14
C ASN A 343 -3.62 -5.95 1.26
N LYS A 344 -3.99 -5.14 2.25
CA LYS A 344 -3.66 -5.38 3.66
C LYS A 344 -4.80 -6.04 4.45
N THR A 345 -5.89 -6.38 3.77
CA THR A 345 -7.11 -6.87 4.44
C THR A 345 -6.90 -8.24 5.07
N GLY A 346 -5.98 -9.06 4.54
CA GLY A 346 -5.79 -10.43 4.99
C GLY A 346 -6.93 -11.39 4.60
N GLN A 347 -7.97 -10.91 3.91
CA GLN A 347 -9.15 -11.69 3.52
C GLN A 347 -9.02 -12.34 2.13
N SER A 348 -8.31 -11.70 1.21
CA SER A 348 -8.02 -12.22 -0.14
C SER A 348 -6.74 -11.60 -0.69
N GLY A 349 -6.31 -12.03 -1.87
CA GLY A 349 -5.17 -11.42 -2.55
C GLY A 349 -3.88 -11.49 -1.74
N PHE A 350 -3.65 -12.60 -1.05
CA PHE A 350 -2.50 -12.89 -0.20
C PHE A 350 -1.71 -14.09 -0.74
N TRP A 351 -0.53 -14.36 -0.20
CA TRP A 351 0.25 -15.56 -0.52
C TRP A 351 -0.01 -16.66 0.52
N LEU A 352 -0.23 -17.89 0.06
CA LEU A 352 -0.37 -19.07 0.92
C LEU A 352 0.67 -20.13 0.57
N LEU A 353 1.14 -20.82 1.60
CA LEU A 353 1.94 -22.03 1.48
C LEU A 353 1.04 -23.28 1.43
N ASP A 354 1.59 -24.37 0.89
CA ASP A 354 1.00 -25.70 0.98
C ASP A 354 0.80 -26.15 2.43
N ASN A 355 -0.06 -27.15 2.62
CA ASN A 355 -0.44 -27.60 3.95
C ASN A 355 0.75 -28.06 4.78
N ASP A 356 0.79 -27.63 6.03
CA ASP A 356 1.82 -27.94 7.02
C ASP A 356 3.27 -27.59 6.59
N GLN A 357 3.42 -26.84 5.51
CA GLN A 357 4.73 -26.42 5.01
C GLN A 357 5.16 -25.06 5.58
N LYS A 358 6.46 -24.98 5.86
CA LYS A 358 7.18 -23.73 5.99
C LYS A 358 7.78 -23.35 4.65
N GLY A 359 8.06 -22.08 4.46
CA GLY A 359 8.63 -21.62 3.20
C GLY A 359 9.15 -20.22 3.29
N TRP A 360 9.53 -19.68 2.14
CA TRP A 360 10.08 -18.34 2.04
C TRP A 360 9.54 -17.63 0.80
N ALA A 361 9.44 -16.31 0.92
CA ALA A 361 9.21 -15.40 -0.19
C ALA A 361 10.38 -14.41 -0.29
N LEU A 362 10.70 -13.99 -1.52
CA LEU A 362 11.73 -13.00 -1.83
C LEU A 362 11.09 -11.92 -2.70
N VAL A 363 10.96 -10.72 -2.13
CA VAL A 363 10.57 -9.51 -2.86
C VAL A 363 11.82 -8.87 -3.44
N ASP A 364 11.86 -8.65 -4.75
CA ASP A 364 12.98 -8.01 -5.45
C ASP A 364 12.57 -6.63 -5.98
N MET A 365 13.22 -5.60 -5.44
CA MET A 365 12.89 -4.20 -5.72
C MET A 365 13.37 -3.71 -7.09
N ILE A 366 14.22 -4.51 -7.76
CA ILE A 366 15.03 -4.12 -8.91
C ILE A 366 14.76 -5.03 -10.10
N ASN A 367 15.03 -6.33 -9.96
CA ASN A 367 14.86 -7.31 -11.01
C ASN A 367 13.37 -7.61 -11.20
N PHE A 368 13.00 -8.13 -12.37
CA PHE A 368 11.66 -8.67 -12.60
C PHE A 368 11.73 -10.18 -12.56
N LEU A 369 11.62 -10.74 -11.37
CA LEU A 369 11.65 -12.18 -11.15
C LEU A 369 10.30 -12.78 -11.55
N GLN A 370 10.34 -13.90 -12.27
CA GLN A 370 9.15 -14.69 -12.58
C GLN A 370 9.15 -15.91 -11.67
N GLN A 371 7.98 -16.22 -11.10
CA GLN A 371 7.80 -17.43 -10.32
C GLN A 371 8.03 -18.65 -11.24
N PRO A 372 8.97 -19.55 -10.89
CA PRO A 372 9.23 -20.76 -11.67
C PRO A 372 8.05 -21.73 -11.75
#